data_AF-A0A7T3BLU9-F1
#
_entry.id   AF-A0A7T3BLU9-F1
#
_cell.length_a   1.000
_cell.length_b   1.000
_cell.length_c   1.000
_cell.angle_alpha   90.00
_cell.angle_beta   90.00
_cell.angle_gamma   90.00
#
_symmetry.space_group_name_H-M   'P 1'
#
loop_
_entity.id
_entity.type
_entity.pdbx_description
1 polymer ?
#
loop_
_entity_poly.entity_id
_entity_poly.type
_entity_poly.pdbx_seq_one_letter_code
_entity_poly.pdbx_strand_id
1 'polypeptide(L)'
;MLSYRHAFHAGNHADMLKHFTLFLVLQYFNKKDKTYWYIDTHGGAGLYDLGSSEAQKVGEYRQGISLIRQAQNLPAELSDFALHIQKILPSSELYCGSPWLAQSMTRATDKLRLFELHPADFIRLQNNMNEVGLGKRGQILREDGYKGLISLLPPPPRRAAVLIDPPYEEKQDYRRVTDTLKTALKRFESGCYLVWYPCLSREESRKLPEELKKLLPDNYLHTELHVHTPKTDGFGMHGSGMFVINPPYLLAEQLAANLPALTRLLAQDEGAHYLLDSKIR
;
A
#
# COMPACT_ATOMS: atom_id res chain seq x y z
N MET A 1 9.69 19.96 2.23
CA MET A 1 8.49 20.53 2.91
C MET A 1 7.48 19.39 2.93
N LEU A 2 6.85 19.08 4.07
CA LEU A 2 5.85 17.99 4.14
C LEU A 2 4.48 18.54 3.73
N SER A 3 4.30 18.79 2.44
CA SER A 3 3.09 19.41 1.90
C SER A 3 2.01 18.40 1.54
N TYR A 4 2.40 17.16 1.22
CA TYR A 4 1.47 16.12 0.83
C TYR A 4 0.57 15.70 2.00
N ARG A 5 -0.72 15.61 1.71
CA ARG A 5 -1.76 15.18 2.64
C ARG A 5 -2.58 14.11 1.95
N HIS A 6 -2.52 12.87 2.43
CA HIS A 6 -3.21 11.76 1.78
C HIS A 6 -4.75 11.92 1.81
N ALA A 7 -5.30 12.73 2.71
CA ALA A 7 -6.74 12.99 2.80
C ALA A 7 -7.38 13.53 1.50
N PHE A 8 -6.63 14.20 0.62
CA PHE A 8 -7.15 14.65 -0.69
C PHE A 8 -7.36 13.50 -1.69
N HIS A 9 -6.65 12.39 -1.50
CA HIS A 9 -6.56 11.27 -2.45
C HIS A 9 -7.07 9.94 -1.89
N ALA A 10 -7.47 9.93 -0.62
CA ALA A 10 -7.87 8.73 0.10
C ALA A 10 -8.98 7.97 -0.63
N GLY A 11 -8.77 6.68 -0.86
CA GLY A 11 -9.74 5.80 -1.51
C GLY A 11 -9.79 5.91 -3.03
N ASN A 12 -8.82 6.56 -3.67
CA ASN A 12 -8.70 6.59 -5.12
C ASN A 12 -8.30 5.22 -5.71
N HIS A 13 -8.15 5.16 -7.04
CA HIS A 13 -7.75 3.94 -7.75
C HIS A 13 -6.39 3.35 -7.29
N ALA A 14 -5.43 4.21 -6.93
CA ALA A 14 -4.10 3.77 -6.54
C ALA A 14 -4.13 3.07 -5.16
N ASP A 15 -4.93 3.63 -4.27
CA ASP A 15 -5.25 3.05 -2.98
C ASP A 15 -5.94 1.68 -3.11
N MET A 16 -6.78 1.48 -4.12
CA MET A 16 -7.41 0.17 -4.36
C MET A 16 -6.38 -0.90 -4.71
N LEU A 17 -5.46 -0.62 -5.65
CA LEU A 17 -4.39 -1.57 -5.99
C LEU A 17 -3.49 -1.86 -4.78
N LYS A 18 -3.07 -0.80 -4.07
CA LYS A 18 -2.18 -0.89 -2.90
C LYS A 18 -2.79 -1.72 -1.78
N HIS A 19 -4.00 -1.37 -1.34
CA HIS A 19 -4.64 -2.02 -0.20
C HIS A 19 -5.14 -3.42 -0.54
N PHE A 20 -5.57 -3.68 -1.78
CA PHE A 20 -5.91 -5.03 -2.21
C PHE A 20 -4.67 -5.94 -2.22
N THR A 21 -3.55 -5.46 -2.77
CA THR A 21 -2.28 -6.21 -2.73
C THR A 21 -1.82 -6.48 -1.30
N LEU A 22 -1.88 -5.46 -0.43
CA LEU A 22 -1.56 -5.61 0.99
C LEU A 22 -2.48 -6.64 1.68
N PHE A 23 -3.80 -6.58 1.41
CA PHE A 23 -4.78 -7.51 1.95
C PHE A 23 -4.44 -8.97 1.61
N LEU A 24 -4.15 -9.26 0.33
CA LEU A 24 -3.75 -10.61 -0.10
C LEU A 24 -2.46 -11.08 0.61
N VAL A 25 -1.47 -10.20 0.74
CA VAL A 25 -0.22 -10.53 1.44
C VAL A 25 -0.48 -10.82 2.92
N LEU A 26 -1.25 -10.00 3.63
CA LEU A 26 -1.54 -10.22 5.05
C LEU A 26 -2.38 -11.49 5.26
N GLN A 27 -3.34 -11.78 4.39
CA GLN A 27 -4.07 -13.05 4.41
C GLN A 27 -3.11 -14.24 4.30
N TYR A 28 -2.15 -14.19 3.36
CA TYR A 28 -1.16 -15.24 3.22
C TYR A 28 -0.27 -15.39 4.46
N PHE A 29 0.22 -14.27 5.02
CA PHE A 29 1.04 -14.29 6.22
C PHE A 29 0.34 -14.93 7.43
N ASN A 30 -0.98 -14.76 7.51
CA ASN A 30 -1.85 -15.33 8.53
C ASN A 30 -2.09 -16.84 8.35
N LYS A 31 -1.83 -17.45 7.18
CA LYS A 31 -1.94 -18.92 6.98
C LYS A 31 -0.96 -19.71 7.83
N LYS A 32 0.13 -19.09 8.27
CA LYS A 32 1.13 -19.72 9.14
C LYS A 32 0.91 -19.28 10.59
N ASP A 33 0.73 -20.25 11.49
CA ASP A 33 0.64 -20.00 12.93
C ASP A 33 2.02 -19.71 13.56
N LYS A 34 2.62 -18.61 13.11
CA LYS A 34 3.83 -18.02 13.69
C LYS A 34 3.64 -16.51 13.68
N THR A 35 4.18 -15.81 14.67
CA THR A 35 4.21 -14.34 14.68
C THR A 35 4.92 -13.78 13.44
N TYR A 36 4.49 -12.62 12.98
CA TYR A 36 5.24 -11.75 12.07
C TYR A 36 5.12 -10.29 12.51
N TRP A 37 6.00 -9.45 11.97
CA TRP A 37 5.90 -8.00 12.10
C TRP A 37 5.30 -7.40 10.83
N TYR A 38 4.30 -6.54 10.99
CA TYR A 38 3.89 -5.60 9.95
C TYR A 38 4.63 -4.28 10.20
N ILE A 39 5.33 -3.77 9.20
CA ILE A 39 6.05 -2.51 9.27
C ILE A 39 5.51 -1.59 8.17
N ASP A 40 4.99 -0.43 8.56
CA ASP A 40 4.48 0.59 7.65
C ASP A 40 5.35 1.84 7.78
N THR A 41 6.12 2.13 6.73
CA THR A 41 7.09 3.24 6.76
C THR A 41 6.44 4.61 6.60
N HIS A 42 5.21 4.67 6.07
CA HIS A 42 4.50 5.90 5.76
C HIS A 42 3.00 5.69 6.03
N GLY A 43 2.64 5.56 7.31
CA GLY A 43 1.31 5.14 7.73
C GLY A 43 0.19 6.17 7.50
N GLY A 44 0.52 7.43 7.22
CA GLY A 44 -0.48 8.49 7.08
C GLY A 44 -1.31 8.65 8.35
N ALA A 45 -2.59 9.00 8.20
CA ALA A 45 -3.50 9.20 9.33
C ALA A 45 -4.18 7.90 9.81
N GLY A 46 -4.04 6.80 9.07
CA GLY A 46 -4.73 5.52 9.35
C GLY A 46 -6.20 5.48 8.91
N LEU A 47 -7.00 6.49 9.24
CA LEU A 47 -8.39 6.66 8.78
C LEU A 47 -8.57 8.03 8.12
N TYR A 48 -9.46 8.09 7.13
CA TYR A 48 -9.75 9.30 6.37
C TYR A 48 -11.26 9.49 6.25
N ASP A 49 -11.74 10.70 6.56
CA ASP A 49 -13.14 11.08 6.40
C ASP A 49 -13.39 11.51 4.95
N LEU A 50 -14.20 10.74 4.21
CA LEU A 50 -14.54 11.04 2.83
C LEU A 50 -15.51 12.21 2.71
N GLY A 51 -16.21 12.59 3.79
CA GLY A 51 -17.05 13.80 3.86
C GLY A 51 -16.28 15.08 4.17
N SER A 52 -14.98 14.98 4.51
CA SER A 52 -14.13 16.13 4.83
C SER A 52 -13.95 17.10 3.66
N SER A 53 -13.61 18.35 3.97
CA SER A 53 -13.36 19.39 2.96
C SER A 53 -12.23 19.02 2.00
N GLU A 54 -11.21 18.34 2.49
CA GLU A 54 -10.06 17.87 1.72
C GLU A 54 -10.47 16.78 0.72
N ALA A 55 -11.19 15.76 1.18
CA ALA A 55 -11.66 14.68 0.33
C ALA A 55 -12.66 15.19 -0.72
N GLN A 56 -13.58 16.09 -0.34
CA GLN A 56 -14.57 16.66 -1.24
C GLN A 56 -13.98 17.63 -2.28
N LYS A 57 -12.81 18.23 -2.01
CA LYS A 57 -12.15 19.15 -2.94
C LYS A 57 -11.73 18.47 -4.25
N VAL A 58 -11.24 17.24 -4.18
CA VAL A 58 -10.80 16.48 -5.37
C VAL A 58 -11.77 15.34 -5.70
N GLY A 59 -12.29 14.64 -4.69
CA GLY A 59 -13.34 13.63 -4.85
C GLY A 59 -12.87 12.32 -5.49
N GLU A 60 -11.56 12.02 -5.49
CA GLU A 60 -11.00 10.84 -6.19
C GLU A 60 -11.57 9.50 -5.69
N TYR A 61 -12.02 9.44 -4.43
CA TYR A 61 -12.65 8.25 -3.85
C TYR A 61 -13.87 7.74 -4.66
N ARG A 62 -14.55 8.65 -5.38
CA ARG A 62 -15.69 8.31 -6.24
C ARG A 62 -15.30 7.42 -7.40
N GLN A 63 -14.05 7.51 -7.87
CA GLN A 63 -13.46 6.70 -8.94
C GLN A 63 -12.55 5.59 -8.38
N GLY A 64 -12.69 5.26 -7.10
CA GLY A 64 -11.96 4.18 -6.44
C GLY A 64 -12.92 3.38 -5.56
N ILE A 65 -12.83 3.59 -4.26
CA ILE A 65 -13.58 2.82 -3.25
C ILE A 65 -15.10 2.86 -3.46
N SER A 66 -15.67 3.97 -3.94
CA SER A 66 -17.11 4.03 -4.21
C SER A 66 -17.54 3.03 -5.28
N LEU A 67 -16.75 2.86 -6.33
CA LEU A 67 -17.04 1.88 -7.40
C LEU A 67 -16.90 0.45 -6.87
N ILE A 68 -15.88 0.17 -6.06
CA ILE A 68 -15.71 -1.14 -5.41
C ILE A 68 -16.91 -1.48 -4.51
N ARG A 69 -17.38 -0.53 -3.70
CA ARG A 69 -18.53 -0.73 -2.81
C ARG A 69 -19.85 -0.99 -3.55
N GLN A 70 -19.99 -0.49 -4.77
CA GLN A 70 -21.20 -0.61 -5.58
C GLN A 70 -21.17 -1.79 -6.55
N ALA A 71 -19.98 -2.35 -6.81
CA ALA A 71 -19.80 -3.41 -7.76
C ALA A 71 -20.49 -4.71 -7.32
N GLN A 72 -21.06 -5.41 -8.29
CA GLN A 72 -21.64 -6.75 -8.12
C GLN A 72 -20.79 -7.76 -8.88
N ASN A 73 -20.86 -9.03 -8.48
CA ASN A 73 -20.15 -10.13 -9.15
C ASN A 73 -18.63 -9.91 -9.23
N LEU A 74 -18.05 -9.32 -8.18
CA LEU A 74 -16.59 -9.25 -8.03
C LEU A 74 -16.01 -10.67 -7.92
N PRO A 75 -14.79 -10.91 -8.43
CA PRO A 75 -14.09 -12.16 -8.12
C PRO A 75 -13.91 -12.31 -6.60
N ALA A 76 -13.77 -13.56 -6.13
CA ALA A 76 -13.92 -13.90 -4.73
C ALA A 76 -13.00 -13.08 -3.81
N GLU A 77 -11.70 -12.98 -4.11
CA GLU A 77 -10.77 -12.25 -3.24
C GLU A 77 -11.04 -10.74 -3.23
N LEU A 78 -11.43 -10.14 -4.37
CA LEU A 78 -11.78 -8.72 -4.43
C LEU A 78 -13.09 -8.44 -3.70
N SER A 79 -14.05 -9.38 -3.74
CA SER A 79 -15.27 -9.30 -2.94
C SER A 79 -14.95 -9.39 -1.44
N ASP A 80 -14.09 -10.32 -1.03
CA ASP A 80 -13.65 -10.45 0.36
C ASP A 80 -12.95 -9.18 0.85
N PHE A 81 -12.09 -8.60 0.01
CA PHE A 81 -11.45 -7.31 0.30
C PHE A 81 -12.48 -6.20 0.51
N ALA A 82 -13.43 -6.04 -0.42
CA ALA A 82 -14.47 -5.01 -0.34
C ALA A 82 -15.34 -5.15 0.93
N LEU A 83 -15.73 -6.38 1.27
CA LEU A 83 -16.48 -6.67 2.48
C LEU A 83 -15.65 -6.40 3.75
N HIS A 84 -14.37 -6.79 3.75
CA HIS A 84 -13.48 -6.60 4.88
C HIS A 84 -13.26 -5.12 5.18
N ILE A 85 -12.89 -4.32 4.16
CA ILE A 85 -12.66 -2.87 4.35
C ILE A 85 -13.95 -2.13 4.73
N GLN A 86 -15.13 -2.64 4.38
CA GLN A 86 -16.39 -2.07 4.87
C GLN A 86 -16.65 -2.43 6.33
N LYS A 87 -16.43 -3.70 6.69
CA LYS A 87 -16.71 -4.25 8.02
C LYS A 87 -15.83 -3.65 9.12
N ILE A 88 -14.59 -3.30 8.82
CA ILE A 88 -13.63 -2.82 9.82
C ILE A 88 -13.76 -1.33 10.14
N LEU A 89 -14.61 -0.59 9.41
CA LEU A 89 -14.72 0.85 9.58
C LEU A 89 -15.62 1.22 10.76
N PRO A 90 -15.24 2.23 11.56
CA PRO A 90 -16.12 2.78 12.59
C PRO A 90 -17.40 3.43 12.02
N SER A 91 -17.33 3.93 10.78
CA SER A 91 -18.44 4.59 10.08
C SER A 91 -18.29 4.40 8.56
N SER A 92 -19.42 4.36 7.83
CA SER A 92 -19.46 4.17 6.38
C SER A 92 -18.82 5.32 5.58
N GLU A 93 -18.79 6.52 6.16
CA GLU A 93 -18.21 7.72 5.56
C GLU A 93 -16.67 7.72 5.60
N LEU A 94 -16.08 6.78 6.35
CA LEU A 94 -14.64 6.67 6.47
C LEU A 94 -14.05 5.78 5.38
N TYR A 95 -12.76 5.98 5.16
CA TYR A 95 -11.89 5.13 4.38
C TYR A 95 -10.69 4.67 5.21
N CYS A 96 -10.32 3.39 5.08
CA CYS A 96 -9.20 2.81 5.79
C CYS A 96 -7.89 2.95 5.01
N GLY A 97 -6.90 3.60 5.61
CA GLY A 97 -5.50 3.52 5.17
C GLY A 97 -4.84 2.20 5.55
N SER A 98 -3.61 2.00 5.10
CA SER A 98 -2.84 0.78 5.34
C SER A 98 -2.67 0.41 6.82
N PRO A 99 -2.50 1.34 7.79
CA PRO A 99 -2.44 0.96 9.20
C PRO A 99 -3.75 0.39 9.74
N TRP A 100 -4.89 0.97 9.32
CA TRP A 100 -6.20 0.52 9.77
C TRP A 100 -6.59 -0.83 9.15
N LEU A 101 -6.20 -1.05 7.89
CA LEU A 101 -6.31 -2.36 7.28
C LEU A 101 -5.43 -3.39 8.01
N ALA A 102 -4.14 -3.10 8.17
CA ALA A 102 -3.20 -4.04 8.76
C ALA A 102 -3.52 -4.36 10.23
N GLN A 103 -3.97 -3.39 11.03
CA GLN A 103 -4.35 -3.66 12.41
C GLN A 103 -5.51 -4.66 12.49
N SER A 104 -6.47 -4.58 11.58
CA SER A 104 -7.65 -5.45 11.58
C SER A 104 -7.34 -6.89 11.15
N MET A 105 -6.25 -7.09 10.41
CA MET A 105 -5.86 -8.39 9.85
C MET A 105 -4.79 -9.09 10.67
N THR A 106 -3.93 -8.34 11.35
CA THR A 106 -2.85 -8.90 12.19
C THR A 106 -3.41 -9.48 13.49
N ARG A 107 -2.86 -10.61 13.96
CA ARG A 107 -3.32 -11.27 15.19
C ARG A 107 -2.78 -10.56 16.43
N ALA A 108 -3.24 -10.98 17.61
CA ALA A 108 -2.79 -10.45 18.90
C ALA A 108 -1.28 -10.67 19.15
N THR A 109 -0.72 -11.76 18.60
CA THR A 109 0.69 -12.12 18.72
C THR A 109 1.58 -11.38 17.71
N ASP A 110 1.02 -10.95 16.58
CA ASP A 110 1.71 -10.16 15.56
C ASP A 110 1.99 -8.74 16.07
N LYS A 111 2.99 -8.07 15.49
CA LYS A 111 3.40 -6.73 15.92
C LYS A 111 3.27 -5.73 14.77
N LEU A 112 2.81 -4.53 15.07
CA LEU A 112 2.72 -3.41 14.14
C LEU A 112 3.76 -2.35 14.49
N ARG A 113 4.47 -1.86 13.49
CA ARG A 113 5.43 -0.76 13.59
C ARG A 113 5.03 0.27 12.54
N LEU A 114 4.45 1.37 12.97
CA LEU A 114 3.84 2.37 12.11
C LEU A 114 4.63 3.67 12.24
N PHE A 115 5.10 4.20 11.13
CA PHE A 115 5.87 5.44 11.07
C PHE A 115 5.09 6.51 10.32
N GLU A 116 5.06 7.72 10.85
CA GLU A 116 4.49 8.88 10.15
C GLU A 116 5.27 10.14 10.53
N LEU A 117 5.79 10.86 9.53
CA LEU A 117 6.65 12.01 9.76
C LEU A 117 5.87 13.32 9.89
N HIS A 118 4.74 13.45 9.18
CA HIS A 118 3.91 14.64 9.20
C HIS A 118 3.23 14.79 10.57
N PRO A 119 3.45 15.91 11.30
CA PRO A 119 3.01 16.05 12.69
C PRO A 119 1.49 15.92 12.87
N ALA A 120 0.69 16.52 11.98
CA ALA A 120 -0.77 16.43 12.05
C ALA A 120 -1.32 15.03 11.74
N ASP A 121 -0.76 14.31 10.76
CA ASP A 121 -1.21 12.94 10.45
C ASP A 121 -0.72 11.94 11.50
N PHE A 122 0.47 12.15 12.07
CA PHE A 122 0.95 11.35 13.20
C PHE A 122 -0.01 11.43 14.40
N ILE A 123 -0.50 12.63 14.75
CA ILE A 123 -1.47 12.79 15.84
C ILE A 123 -2.76 12.02 15.54
N ARG A 124 -3.27 12.11 14.29
CA ARG A 124 -4.45 11.37 13.86
C ARG A 124 -4.22 9.86 13.92
N LEU A 125 -3.09 9.38 13.40
CA LEU A 125 -2.70 7.97 13.43
C LEU A 125 -2.61 7.45 14.86
N GLN A 126 -1.96 8.19 15.75
CA GLN A 126 -1.83 7.82 17.15
C GLN A 126 -3.20 7.72 17.83
N ASN A 127 -4.09 8.70 17.62
CA ASN A 127 -5.44 8.68 18.18
C ASN A 127 -6.24 7.48 17.66
N ASN A 128 -6.26 7.28 16.34
CA ASN A 128 -6.97 6.15 15.71
C ASN A 128 -6.46 4.80 16.22
N MET A 129 -5.14 4.62 16.35
CA MET A 129 -4.57 3.37 16.84
C MET A 129 -4.77 3.16 18.35
N ASN A 130 -4.90 4.25 19.12
CA ASN A 130 -5.23 4.19 20.55
C ASN A 130 -6.69 3.77 20.77
N GLU A 131 -7.63 4.28 19.97
CA GLU A 131 -9.06 3.91 20.04
C GLU A 131 -9.27 2.41 19.81
N VAL A 132 -8.51 1.80 18.90
CA VAL A 132 -8.54 0.36 18.64
C VAL A 132 -7.89 -0.46 19.77
N GLY A 133 -7.09 0.16 20.63
CA GLY A 133 -6.47 -0.52 21.77
C GLY A 133 -5.35 -1.49 21.37
N LEU A 134 -4.41 -1.06 20.51
CA LEU A 134 -3.28 -1.92 20.09
C LEU A 134 -2.39 -2.42 21.23
N GLY A 135 -2.41 -1.78 22.41
CA GLY A 135 -1.60 -2.19 23.57
C GLY A 135 -0.12 -2.44 23.20
N LYS A 136 0.45 -3.55 23.67
CA LYS A 136 1.86 -3.91 23.44
C LYS A 136 2.14 -4.49 22.03
N ARG A 137 1.14 -4.62 21.15
CA ARG A 137 1.39 -5.09 19.77
C ARG A 137 1.67 -3.95 18.79
N GLY A 138 1.11 -2.76 19.01
CA GLY A 138 1.36 -1.58 18.18
C GLY A 138 2.47 -0.68 18.72
N GLN A 139 3.26 -0.12 17.82
CA GLN A 139 4.15 1.00 18.09
C GLN A 139 3.96 2.02 16.98
N ILE A 140 3.66 3.26 17.35
CA ILE A 140 3.44 4.38 16.43
C ILE A 140 4.54 5.41 16.71
N LEU A 141 5.33 5.75 15.69
CA LEU A 141 6.54 6.56 15.82
C LEU A 141 6.50 7.76 14.87
N ARG A 142 6.77 8.96 15.41
CA ARG A 142 6.91 10.18 14.60
C ARG A 142 8.35 10.34 14.12
N GLU A 143 8.75 9.45 13.22
CA GLU A 143 10.14 9.32 12.76
C GLU A 143 10.18 9.11 11.24
N ASP A 144 11.38 9.22 10.68
CA ASP A 144 11.66 8.84 9.30
C ASP A 144 11.51 7.32 9.15
N GLY A 145 10.47 6.89 8.43
CA GLY A 145 10.14 5.48 8.27
C GLY A 145 11.18 4.66 7.51
N TYR A 146 12.01 5.27 6.66
CA TYR A 146 13.13 4.56 6.03
C TYR A 146 14.18 4.17 7.08
N LYS A 147 14.56 5.10 7.96
CA LYS A 147 15.50 4.84 9.06
C LYS A 147 14.89 3.87 10.08
N GLY A 148 13.62 4.08 10.40
CA GLY A 148 12.84 3.22 11.27
C GLY A 148 12.78 1.77 10.79
N LEU A 149 12.58 1.56 9.48
CA LEU A 149 12.65 0.22 8.89
C LEU A 149 14.01 -0.42 9.15
N ILE A 150 15.12 0.25 8.83
CA ILE A 150 16.46 -0.33 8.96
C ILE A 150 16.81 -0.68 10.42
N SER A 151 16.35 0.10 11.39
CA SER A 151 16.61 -0.16 12.82
C SER A 151 15.82 -1.37 13.36
N LEU A 152 14.70 -1.72 12.73
CA LEU A 152 13.85 -2.86 13.11
C LEU A 152 14.27 -4.19 12.46
N LEU A 153 15.23 -4.19 11.53
CA LEU A 153 15.64 -5.36 10.77
C LEU A 153 16.94 -6.01 11.28
N PRO A 154 17.00 -7.37 11.37
CA PRO A 154 15.88 -8.30 11.19
C PRO A 154 14.95 -8.30 12.42
N PRO A 155 13.63 -8.50 12.23
CA PRO A 155 12.71 -8.57 13.35
C PRO A 155 12.93 -9.87 14.15
N PRO A 156 12.69 -9.90 15.47
CA PRO A 156 12.81 -11.11 16.30
C PRO A 156 12.12 -12.37 15.74
N PRO A 157 10.87 -12.33 15.20
CA PRO A 157 10.25 -13.52 14.61
C PRO A 157 10.86 -13.97 13.27
N ARG A 158 11.80 -13.20 12.70
CA ARG A 158 12.38 -13.40 11.35
C ARG A 158 11.31 -13.58 10.26
N ARG A 159 10.20 -12.86 10.42
CA ARG A 159 9.07 -12.77 9.48
C ARG A 159 8.53 -11.36 9.51
N ALA A 160 8.51 -10.68 8.37
CA ALA A 160 7.84 -9.40 8.24
C ALA A 160 7.21 -9.20 6.86
N ALA A 161 6.09 -8.48 6.86
CA ALA A 161 5.52 -7.82 5.71
C ALA A 161 5.75 -6.31 5.90
N VAL A 162 6.44 -5.68 4.96
CA VAL A 162 6.86 -4.28 5.04
C VAL A 162 6.20 -3.49 3.92
N LEU A 163 5.47 -2.43 4.23
CA LEU A 163 4.94 -1.48 3.26
C LEU A 163 5.81 -0.22 3.18
N ILE A 164 6.23 0.11 1.96
CA ILE A 164 6.96 1.34 1.61
C ILE A 164 6.10 2.15 0.64
N ASP A 165 5.48 3.20 1.17
CA ASP A 165 4.48 4.02 0.47
C ASP A 165 4.77 5.53 0.63
N PRO A 166 5.91 6.02 0.15
CA PRO A 166 6.25 7.43 0.29
C PRO A 166 5.36 8.28 -0.62
N PRO A 167 5.25 9.59 -0.36
CA PRO A 167 4.42 10.49 -1.16
C PRO A 167 5.04 10.84 -2.53
N TYR A 168 6.33 10.58 -2.74
CA TYR A 168 7.11 10.95 -3.93
C TYR A 168 7.04 12.45 -4.28
N GLU A 169 6.99 13.31 -3.27
CA GLU A 169 7.02 14.78 -3.44
C GLU A 169 8.35 15.23 -4.06
N GLU A 170 9.45 14.57 -3.67
CA GLU A 170 10.79 14.93 -4.08
C GLU A 170 11.38 13.86 -4.99
N LYS A 171 12.14 14.26 -6.02
CA LYS A 171 12.82 13.31 -6.94
C LYS A 171 13.72 12.31 -6.21
N GLN A 172 14.28 12.72 -5.08
CA GLN A 172 15.14 11.88 -4.26
C GLN A 172 14.41 10.73 -3.56
N ASP A 173 13.07 10.78 -3.46
CA ASP A 173 12.30 9.71 -2.81
C ASP A 173 12.42 8.39 -3.58
N TYR A 174 12.40 8.41 -4.92
CA TYR A 174 12.64 7.24 -5.77
C TYR A 174 13.97 6.55 -5.45
N ARG A 175 15.04 7.35 -5.31
CA ARG A 175 16.36 6.84 -4.94
C ARG A 175 16.37 6.30 -3.50
N ARG A 176 15.77 7.03 -2.55
CA ARG A 176 15.67 6.61 -1.14
C ARG A 176 14.99 5.26 -0.99
N VAL A 177 13.93 4.98 -1.75
CA VAL A 177 13.29 3.65 -1.79
C VAL A 177 14.28 2.58 -2.17
N THR A 178 14.98 2.74 -3.31
CA THR A 178 15.94 1.74 -3.79
C THR A 178 17.12 1.53 -2.82
N ASP A 179 17.67 2.61 -2.26
CA ASP A 179 18.81 2.54 -1.33
C ASP A 179 18.39 1.94 0.02
N THR A 180 17.17 2.22 0.49
CA THR A 180 16.62 1.60 1.69
C THR A 180 16.42 0.10 1.48
N LEU A 181 15.84 -0.31 0.36
CA LEU A 181 15.63 -1.74 0.07
C LEU A 181 16.95 -2.50 -0.08
N LYS A 182 17.97 -1.94 -0.73
CA LYS A 182 19.33 -2.53 -0.76
C LYS A 182 19.85 -2.79 0.64
N THR A 183 19.64 -1.86 1.56
CA THR A 183 20.09 -1.97 2.95
C THR A 183 19.24 -2.97 3.74
N ALA A 184 17.92 -2.96 3.52
CA ALA A 184 16.97 -3.86 4.16
C ALA A 184 17.24 -5.32 3.77
N LEU A 185 17.43 -5.62 2.49
CA LEU A 185 17.74 -6.96 1.98
C LEU A 185 19.08 -7.49 2.51
N LYS A 186 20.09 -6.63 2.69
CA LYS A 186 21.35 -7.03 3.34
C LYS A 186 21.16 -7.44 4.81
N ARG A 187 20.19 -6.86 5.52
CA ARG A 187 19.91 -7.16 6.93
C ARG A 187 18.92 -8.29 7.12
N PHE A 188 17.93 -8.39 6.24
CA PHE A 188 16.83 -9.33 6.31
C PHE A 188 16.35 -9.73 4.91
N GLU A 189 17.16 -10.55 4.24
CA GLU A 189 16.92 -10.99 2.86
C GLU A 189 15.55 -11.63 2.65
N SER A 190 15.01 -12.34 3.65
CA SER A 190 13.74 -13.07 3.54
C SER A 190 12.50 -12.26 3.92
N GLY A 191 12.61 -10.94 4.12
CA GLY A 191 11.46 -10.07 4.32
C GLY A 191 10.60 -9.95 3.06
N CYS A 192 9.28 -9.85 3.24
CA CYS A 192 8.36 -9.49 2.15
C CYS A 192 8.24 -7.97 2.12
N TYR A 193 8.75 -7.34 1.06
CA TYR A 193 8.77 -5.88 0.93
C TYR A 193 7.81 -5.46 -0.19
N LEU A 194 6.77 -4.72 0.16
CA LEU A 194 5.80 -4.13 -0.76
C LEU A 194 6.16 -2.65 -0.94
N VAL A 195 6.35 -2.22 -2.19
CA VAL A 195 6.61 -0.83 -2.54
C VAL A 195 5.45 -0.35 -3.41
N TRP A 196 4.77 0.69 -2.97
CA TRP A 196 3.86 1.44 -3.82
C TRP A 196 4.63 2.54 -4.55
N TYR A 197 4.25 2.84 -5.80
CA TYR A 197 4.74 4.00 -6.53
C TYR A 197 3.71 4.54 -7.52
N PRO A 198 3.69 5.87 -7.79
CA PRO A 198 2.80 6.46 -8.76
C PRO A 198 3.36 6.26 -10.18
N CYS A 199 2.50 5.96 -11.14
CA CYS A 199 2.84 5.99 -12.57
C CYS A 199 2.64 7.43 -13.07
N LEU A 200 3.77 8.11 -13.32
CA LEU A 200 3.85 9.50 -13.74
C LEU A 200 4.64 9.57 -15.05
N SER A 201 4.47 10.66 -15.82
CA SER A 201 5.21 10.85 -17.06
C SER A 201 6.71 11.12 -16.87
N ARG A 202 7.16 11.32 -15.62
CA ARG A 202 8.57 11.58 -15.29
C ARG A 202 9.42 10.31 -15.34
N GLU A 203 10.68 10.50 -15.69
CA GLU A 203 11.65 9.44 -15.87
C GLU A 203 11.91 8.62 -14.60
N GLU A 204 11.96 9.28 -13.44
CA GLU A 204 12.25 8.63 -12.15
C GLU A 204 11.19 7.58 -11.78
N SER A 205 9.92 7.87 -12.08
CA SER A 205 8.79 6.94 -11.89
C SER A 205 8.89 5.75 -12.84
N ARG A 206 9.13 6.00 -14.13
CA ARG A 206 9.25 4.94 -15.15
C ARG A 206 10.44 4.00 -14.94
N LYS A 207 11.54 4.51 -14.37
CA LYS A 207 12.75 3.70 -14.13
C LYS A 207 12.70 2.90 -12.83
N LEU A 208 11.86 3.29 -11.87
CA LEU A 208 11.83 2.67 -10.54
C LEU A 208 11.60 1.15 -10.59
N PRO A 209 10.65 0.60 -11.37
CA PRO A 209 10.42 -0.86 -11.39
C PRO A 209 11.64 -1.66 -11.85
N GLU A 210 12.36 -1.17 -12.86
CA GLU A 210 13.58 -1.80 -13.37
C GLU A 210 14.72 -1.74 -12.36
N GLU A 211 14.84 -0.64 -11.60
CA GLU A 211 15.82 -0.55 -10.50
C GLU A 211 15.46 -1.47 -9.33
N LEU A 212 14.18 -1.64 -9.02
CA LEU A 212 13.71 -2.58 -7.99
C LEU A 212 13.92 -4.04 -8.40
N LYS A 213 13.68 -4.37 -9.67
CA LYS A 213 13.92 -5.70 -10.25
C LYS A 213 15.37 -6.14 -10.12
N LYS A 214 16.33 -5.21 -10.27
CA LYS A 214 17.76 -5.50 -10.08
C LYS A 214 18.13 -5.89 -8.64
N LEU A 215 17.29 -5.57 -7.64
CA LEU A 215 17.59 -5.90 -6.24
C LEU A 215 17.42 -7.38 -5.93
N LEU A 216 16.42 -8.03 -6.55
CA LEU A 216 16.19 -9.46 -6.40
C LEU A 216 15.53 -10.01 -7.69
N PRO A 217 16.30 -10.18 -8.78
CA PRO A 217 15.76 -10.47 -10.11
C PRO A 217 15.10 -11.85 -10.23
N ASP A 218 15.30 -12.72 -9.24
CA ASP A 218 14.75 -14.09 -9.24
C ASP A 218 13.58 -14.28 -8.28
N ASN A 219 13.18 -13.25 -7.50
CA ASN A 219 12.07 -13.38 -6.56
C ASN A 219 11.32 -12.04 -6.33
N TYR A 220 10.51 -11.67 -7.32
CA TYR A 220 9.72 -10.45 -7.31
C TYR A 220 8.35 -10.62 -7.99
N LEU A 221 7.45 -9.69 -7.68
CA LEU A 221 6.22 -9.44 -8.43
C LEU A 221 6.12 -7.93 -8.71
N HIS A 222 5.79 -7.58 -9.94
CA HIS A 222 5.56 -6.22 -10.39
C HIS A 222 4.17 -6.17 -11.01
N THR A 223 3.32 -5.31 -10.46
CA THR A 223 2.02 -5.02 -11.06
C THR A 223 1.80 -3.51 -11.15
N GLU A 224 1.14 -3.08 -12.22
CA GLU A 224 0.65 -1.72 -12.39
C GLU A 224 -0.81 -1.76 -12.80
N LEU A 225 -1.57 -0.74 -12.38
CA LEU A 225 -2.91 -0.47 -12.86
C LEU A 225 -2.96 0.97 -13.34
N HIS A 226 -3.23 1.12 -14.63
CA HIS A 226 -3.43 2.39 -15.32
C HIS A 226 -4.92 2.59 -15.55
N VAL A 227 -5.45 3.74 -15.12
CA VAL A 227 -6.88 4.04 -15.19
C VAL A 227 -7.25 4.90 -16.39
N HIS A 228 -6.27 5.60 -16.97
CA HIS A 228 -6.46 6.38 -18.18
C HIS A 228 -5.17 6.51 -18.99
N THR A 229 -5.27 6.95 -20.24
CA THR A 229 -4.13 7.29 -21.09
C THR A 229 -3.37 8.47 -20.49
N PRO A 230 -2.02 8.46 -20.44
CA PRO A 230 -1.26 9.63 -19.98
C PRO A 230 -1.66 10.89 -20.75
N LYS A 231 -1.94 11.98 -20.02
CA LYS A 231 -2.29 13.27 -20.63
C LYS A 231 -1.12 13.78 -21.47
N THR A 232 -1.43 14.51 -22.53
CA THR A 232 -0.43 15.07 -23.47
C THR A 232 0.51 16.07 -22.80
N ASP A 233 0.04 16.79 -21.77
CA ASP A 233 0.85 17.70 -20.94
C ASP A 233 1.73 16.96 -19.92
N GLY A 234 1.57 15.64 -19.80
CA GLY A 234 2.31 14.78 -18.88
C GLY A 234 1.98 14.99 -17.40
N PHE A 235 0.97 15.80 -17.07
CA PHE A 235 0.61 16.13 -15.69
C PHE A 235 -0.35 15.11 -15.07
N GLY A 236 -0.17 14.85 -13.79
CA GLY A 236 -1.02 13.95 -13.01
C GLY A 236 -0.60 12.48 -13.06
N MET A 237 -1.11 11.73 -12.09
CA MET A 237 -0.94 10.29 -11.99
C MET A 237 -1.98 9.60 -12.88
N HIS A 238 -1.53 8.77 -13.81
CA HIS A 238 -2.41 8.02 -14.72
C HIS A 238 -2.57 6.54 -14.32
N GLY A 239 -1.80 6.12 -13.33
CA GLY A 239 -1.82 4.77 -12.76
C GLY A 239 -0.95 4.70 -11.53
N SER A 240 -0.87 3.52 -10.94
CA SER A 240 0.08 3.23 -9.85
C SER A 240 0.56 1.80 -9.94
N GLY A 241 1.70 1.53 -9.33
CA GLY A 241 2.25 0.19 -9.24
C GLY A 241 2.51 -0.29 -7.84
N MET A 242 2.51 -1.61 -7.71
CA MET A 242 3.00 -2.35 -6.56
C MET A 242 4.17 -3.22 -7.01
N PHE A 243 5.32 -3.06 -6.36
CA PHE A 243 6.47 -3.94 -6.51
C PHE A 243 6.69 -4.71 -5.22
N VAL A 244 6.69 -6.04 -5.30
CA VAL A 244 6.82 -6.92 -4.13
C VAL A 244 8.07 -7.76 -4.27
N ILE A 245 9.00 -7.64 -3.31
CA ILE A 245 10.19 -8.49 -3.19
C ILE A 245 9.88 -9.62 -2.20
N ASN A 246 10.26 -10.85 -2.56
CA ASN A 246 9.82 -12.07 -1.89
C ASN A 246 8.29 -12.17 -1.73
N PRO A 247 7.54 -12.07 -2.84
CA PRO A 247 6.08 -12.16 -2.78
C PRO A 247 5.64 -13.54 -2.25
N PRO A 248 4.50 -13.62 -1.55
CA PRO A 248 3.79 -14.88 -1.40
C PRO A 248 3.58 -15.60 -2.74
N TYR A 249 3.79 -16.91 -2.79
CA TYR A 249 3.72 -17.66 -4.06
C TYR A 249 2.34 -17.61 -4.73
N LEU A 250 1.27 -17.42 -3.96
CA LEU A 250 -0.10 -17.29 -4.48
C LEU A 250 -0.40 -15.89 -5.04
N LEU A 251 0.41 -14.87 -4.72
CA LEU A 251 0.06 -13.48 -5.00
C LEU A 251 -0.07 -13.22 -6.51
N ALA A 252 0.80 -13.83 -7.33
CA ALA A 252 0.74 -13.70 -8.79
C ALA A 252 -0.57 -14.24 -9.36
N GLU A 253 -0.98 -15.44 -8.94
CA GLU A 253 -2.23 -16.07 -9.39
C GLU A 253 -3.45 -15.26 -8.92
N GLN A 254 -3.46 -14.83 -7.66
CA GLN A 254 -4.55 -14.03 -7.10
C GLN A 254 -4.70 -12.69 -7.82
N LEU A 255 -3.60 -12.00 -8.11
CA LEU A 255 -3.63 -10.75 -8.87
C LEU A 255 -4.04 -11.00 -10.32
N ALA A 256 -3.55 -12.05 -10.98
CA ALA A 256 -3.96 -12.40 -12.34
C ALA A 256 -5.48 -12.63 -12.46
N ALA A 257 -6.09 -13.26 -11.45
CA ALA A 257 -7.53 -13.51 -11.41
C ALA A 257 -8.38 -12.25 -11.15
N ASN A 258 -7.82 -11.25 -10.46
CA ASN A 258 -8.58 -10.11 -9.96
C ASN A 258 -8.31 -8.78 -10.71
N LEU A 259 -7.11 -8.59 -11.25
CA LEU A 259 -6.72 -7.36 -11.98
C LEU A 259 -7.63 -7.04 -13.17
N PRO A 260 -8.07 -7.99 -14.02
CA PRO A 260 -8.99 -7.67 -15.12
C PRO A 260 -10.30 -7.02 -14.65
N ALA A 261 -10.86 -7.51 -13.53
CA ALA A 261 -12.08 -6.95 -12.96
C ALA A 261 -11.82 -5.58 -12.33
N LEU A 262 -10.71 -5.45 -11.58
CA LEU A 262 -10.32 -4.20 -10.95
C LEU A 262 -10.03 -3.10 -11.98
N THR A 263 -9.29 -3.41 -13.05
CA THR A 263 -9.02 -2.47 -14.15
C THR A 263 -10.30 -2.02 -14.84
N ARG A 264 -11.21 -2.94 -15.18
CA ARG A 264 -12.48 -2.58 -15.81
C ARG A 264 -13.32 -1.67 -14.91
N LEU A 265 -13.35 -1.96 -13.62
CA LEU A 265 -14.13 -1.20 -12.65
C LEU A 265 -13.58 0.22 -12.45
N LEU A 266 -12.25 0.39 -12.48
CA LEU A 266 -11.59 1.66 -12.21
C LEU A 266 -11.22 2.44 -13.47
N ALA A 267 -11.56 1.93 -14.66
CA ALA A 267 -11.27 2.56 -15.93
C ALA A 267 -11.94 3.94 -16.03
N GLN A 268 -11.18 4.95 -16.43
CA GLN A 268 -11.65 6.31 -16.68
C GLN A 268 -11.62 6.67 -18.18
N ASP A 269 -10.87 5.92 -18.99
CA ASP A 269 -10.94 5.92 -20.46
C ASP A 269 -10.61 4.54 -21.06
N GLU A 270 -10.59 4.43 -22.39
CA GLU A 270 -10.29 3.19 -23.13
C GLU A 270 -8.81 2.73 -23.02
N GLY A 271 -7.92 3.60 -22.54
CA GLY A 271 -6.51 3.30 -22.29
C GLY A 271 -6.24 2.64 -20.94
N ALA A 272 -7.28 2.38 -20.13
CA ALA A 272 -7.14 1.64 -18.89
C ALA A 272 -6.62 0.22 -19.12
N HIS A 273 -5.55 -0.15 -18.43
CA HIS A 273 -4.91 -1.46 -18.56
C HIS A 273 -4.19 -1.84 -17.27
N TYR A 274 -3.75 -3.09 -17.18
CA TYR A 274 -2.86 -3.52 -16.10
C TYR A 274 -1.61 -4.18 -16.68
N LEU A 275 -0.55 -4.17 -15.87
CA LEU A 275 0.65 -4.97 -16.06
C LEU A 275 0.74 -5.95 -14.90
N LEU A 276 1.15 -7.18 -15.20
CA LEU A 276 1.54 -8.16 -14.20
C LEU A 276 2.74 -8.95 -14.73
N ASP A 277 3.86 -8.83 -14.03
CA ASP A 277 5.10 -9.53 -14.30
C ASP A 277 5.62 -10.11 -12.97
N SER A 278 6.13 -11.32 -13.00
CA SER A 278 6.66 -11.94 -11.78
C SER A 278 7.66 -13.03 -12.09
N LYS A 279 8.61 -13.20 -11.17
CA LYS A 279 9.48 -14.36 -11.08
C LYS A 279 9.53 -14.75 -9.62
N ILE A 280 8.95 -15.89 -9.26
CA ILE A 280 8.84 -16.34 -7.87
C ILE A 280 9.63 -17.64 -7.74
N ARG A 281 10.52 -17.68 -6.73
CA ARG A 281 11.37 -18.83 -6.42
C ARG A 281 10.69 -19.84 -5.51
#